data_AF-A0A5N7IZM9-F1
#
_entry.id   AF-A0A5N7IZM9-F1
#
_cell.length_a   1.000
_cell.length_b   1.000
_cell.length_c   1.000
_cell.angle_alpha   90.00
_cell.angle_beta   90.00
_cell.angle_gamma   90.00
#
_symmetry.space_group_name_H-M   'P 1'
#
loop_
_entity.id
_entity.type
_entity.pdbx_description
1 polymer ?
#
loop_
_entity_poly.entity_id
_entity_poly.type
_entity_poly.pdbx_seq_one_letter_code
_entity_poly.pdbx_strand_id
1 'polypeptide(L)'
;MEYVIKSINHSEKILKDMEEYKELENILCNFSEDLLIDYYKKDNYISLSNAINKYFKEKLIGLEWNIDSYIFKNSEYSSKRWTLNYTKDEVAINIAFDHNISICWNLLKGEIQSKPNILQKDGSSNINILLTATSNFIREGGFDNATGSFEEYKKYLPPLSNFINSPILLIGLDKLDTFYIQTIKSNGKKIGKVIGK
;
A
#
# COMPACT_ATOMS: atom_id res chain seq x y z
N MET A 1 -2.25 14.90 2.39
CA MET A 1 -2.78 14.37 1.12
C MET A 1 -4.13 13.77 1.43
N GLU A 2 -5.12 13.96 0.57
CA GLU A 2 -6.44 13.36 0.80
C GLU A 2 -6.38 11.85 0.60
N TYR A 3 -7.21 11.12 1.36
CA TYR A 3 -7.33 9.68 1.23
C TYR A 3 -8.74 9.24 1.62
N VAL A 4 -9.14 8.09 1.10
CA VAL A 4 -10.40 7.42 1.42
C VAL A 4 -10.13 6.09 2.10
N ILE A 5 -11.04 5.66 2.97
CA ILE A 5 -10.91 4.39 3.68
C ILE A 5 -12.11 3.48 3.43
N LYS A 6 -11.87 2.17 3.53
CA LYS A 6 -12.91 1.15 3.61
C LYS A 6 -12.52 0.17 4.71
N SER A 7 -13.37 0.06 5.73
CA SER A 7 -13.24 -0.97 6.75
C SER A 7 -13.86 -2.30 6.28
N ILE A 8 -13.13 -3.39 6.54
CA ILE A 8 -13.54 -4.77 6.36
C ILE A 8 -13.37 -5.48 7.71
N ASN A 9 -14.37 -6.28 8.11
CA ASN A 9 -14.37 -7.03 9.37
C ASN A 9 -14.09 -6.13 10.59
N HIS A 10 -14.69 -4.95 10.63
CA HIS A 10 -14.57 -3.94 11.70
C HIS A 10 -13.16 -3.40 11.96
N SER A 11 -12.25 -3.52 10.99
CA SER A 11 -10.86 -3.08 11.09
C SER A 11 -10.66 -1.67 11.63
N GLU A 12 -11.44 -0.68 11.18
CA GLU A 12 -11.31 0.71 11.62
C GLU A 12 -11.61 0.85 13.12
N LYS A 13 -12.66 0.16 13.61
CA LYS A 13 -13.01 0.16 15.03
C LYS A 13 -11.94 -0.51 15.89
N ILE A 14 -11.27 -1.53 15.36
CA ILE A 14 -10.20 -2.27 16.05
C ILE A 14 -8.93 -1.41 16.09
N LEU A 15 -8.57 -0.78 14.97
CA LEU A 15 -7.33 -0.03 14.79
C LEU A 15 -7.32 1.33 15.48
N LYS A 16 -8.47 2.01 15.63
CA LYS A 16 -8.54 3.41 16.08
C LYS A 16 -7.75 3.75 17.35
N ASP A 17 -7.61 2.80 18.27
CA ASP A 17 -6.95 3.01 19.57
C ASP A 17 -5.51 2.47 19.59
N MET A 18 -5.10 1.73 18.55
CA MET A 18 -3.77 1.11 18.43
C MET A 18 -2.71 2.16 18.07
N GLU A 19 -1.53 2.03 18.67
CA GLU A 19 -0.44 3.00 18.48
C GLU A 19 0.10 2.95 17.05
N GLU A 20 0.18 1.76 16.48
CA GLU A 20 0.61 1.46 15.11
C GLU A 20 -0.28 2.17 14.08
N TYR A 21 -1.59 2.28 14.37
CA TYR A 21 -2.51 3.02 13.51
C TYR A 21 -2.32 4.52 13.63
N LYS A 22 -2.15 5.05 14.85
CA LYS A 22 -1.87 6.48 15.07
C LYS A 22 -0.55 6.91 14.43
N GLU A 23 0.47 6.06 14.47
CA GLU A 23 1.73 6.25 13.74
C GLU A 23 1.47 6.41 12.24
N LEU A 24 0.70 5.51 11.64
CA LEU A 24 0.33 5.58 10.23
C LEU A 24 -0.53 6.81 9.89
N GLU A 25 -1.50 7.16 10.74
CA GLU A 25 -2.32 8.37 10.57
C GLU A 25 -1.44 9.62 10.60
N ASN A 26 -0.48 9.69 11.53
CA ASN A 26 0.48 10.80 11.59
C ASN A 26 1.35 10.86 10.31
N ILE A 27 1.77 9.72 9.77
CA ILE A 27 2.47 9.67 8.47
C ILE A 27 1.58 10.23 7.36
N LEU A 28 0.33 9.75 7.23
CA LEU A 28 -0.60 10.19 6.20
C LEU A 28 -0.93 11.69 6.30
N CYS A 29 -1.16 12.19 7.51
CA CYS A 29 -1.45 13.61 7.78
C CYS A 29 -0.27 14.52 7.39
N ASN A 30 0.96 14.07 7.59
CA ASN A 30 2.17 14.83 7.23
C ASN A 30 2.65 14.59 5.79
N PHE A 31 1.93 13.79 5.00
CA PHE A 31 2.28 13.53 3.62
C PHE A 31 1.60 14.56 2.70
N SER A 32 2.30 15.63 2.32
CA SER A 32 1.77 16.67 1.42
C SER A 32 2.14 16.44 -0.05
N GLU A 33 1.47 17.14 -0.96
CA GLU A 33 1.82 17.14 -2.39
C GLU A 33 3.21 17.72 -2.67
N ASP A 34 3.58 18.80 -1.98
CA ASP A 34 4.93 19.37 -2.06
C ASP A 34 5.99 18.35 -1.67
N LEU A 35 5.76 17.63 -0.57
CA LEU A 35 6.66 16.57 -0.12
C LEU A 35 6.71 15.43 -1.13
N LEU A 36 5.56 15.01 -1.67
CA LEU A 36 5.50 13.98 -2.71
C LEU A 36 6.31 14.38 -3.96
N ILE A 37 6.22 15.64 -4.40
CA ILE A 37 7.02 16.18 -5.50
C ILE A 37 8.52 16.12 -5.17
N ASP A 38 8.90 16.49 -3.95
CA ASP A 38 10.30 16.47 -3.51
C ASP A 38 10.89 15.06 -3.48
N TYR A 39 10.10 14.07 -3.08
CA TYR A 39 10.50 12.65 -3.20
C TYR A 39 10.58 12.22 -4.66
N TYR A 40 9.63 12.66 -5.50
CA TYR A 40 9.56 12.26 -6.91
C TYR A 40 10.70 12.81 -7.76
N LYS A 41 11.05 14.10 -7.59
CA LYS A 41 12.11 14.78 -8.37
C LYS A 41 13.50 14.14 -8.19
N LYS A 42 13.71 13.35 -7.14
CA LYS A 42 15.00 12.71 -6.85
C LYS A 42 15.33 11.56 -7.82
N ASP A 43 14.34 10.86 -8.37
CA ASP A 43 14.59 9.53 -8.96
C ASP A 43 14.10 9.32 -10.42
N ASN A 44 13.67 10.38 -11.16
CA ASN A 44 13.34 10.35 -12.61
C ASN A 44 12.39 9.21 -13.08
N TYR A 45 11.52 8.72 -12.19
CA TYR A 45 10.58 7.64 -12.53
C TYR A 45 9.39 8.13 -13.38
N ILE A 46 8.56 7.18 -13.85
CA ILE A 46 7.35 7.48 -14.65
C ILE A 46 6.16 7.82 -13.74
N SER A 47 6.04 7.12 -12.61
CA SER A 47 4.91 7.22 -11.69
C SER A 47 5.31 7.66 -10.29
N LEU A 48 4.34 8.12 -9.52
CA LEU A 48 4.51 8.52 -8.12
C LEU A 48 4.72 7.34 -7.16
N SER A 49 4.52 6.09 -7.60
CA SER A 49 4.62 4.91 -6.73
C SER A 49 5.97 4.83 -6.01
N ASN A 50 7.08 5.15 -6.68
CA ASN A 50 8.41 5.09 -6.07
C ASN A 50 8.62 6.19 -5.03
N ALA A 51 8.12 7.40 -5.29
CA ALA A 51 8.17 8.50 -4.34
C ALA A 51 7.39 8.16 -3.07
N ILE A 52 6.19 7.59 -3.22
CA ILE A 52 5.36 7.13 -2.10
C ILE A 52 6.06 6.02 -1.33
N ASN A 53 6.52 4.97 -2.01
CA ASN A 53 7.24 3.86 -1.35
C ASN A 53 8.45 4.35 -0.55
N LYS A 54 9.23 5.29 -1.10
CA LYS A 54 10.40 5.87 -0.43
C LYS A 54 10.01 6.66 0.81
N TYR A 55 8.99 7.52 0.72
CA TYR A 55 8.47 8.27 1.86
C TYR A 55 8.02 7.34 2.99
N PHE A 56 7.14 6.38 2.70
CA PHE A 56 6.63 5.46 3.71
C PHE A 56 7.74 4.59 4.31
N LYS A 57 8.67 4.11 3.49
CA LYS A 57 9.82 3.33 3.97
C LYS A 57 10.65 4.13 4.98
N GLU A 58 11.01 5.37 4.66
CA GLU A 58 11.80 6.22 5.56
C GLU A 58 11.07 6.49 6.87
N LYS A 59 9.76 6.76 6.83
CA LYS A 59 8.96 7.04 8.03
C LYS A 59 8.76 5.80 8.90
N LEU A 60 8.38 4.66 8.31
CA LEU A 60 8.11 3.43 9.04
C LEU A 60 9.38 2.84 9.67
N ILE A 61 10.52 2.87 8.97
CA ILE A 61 11.81 2.46 9.56
C ILE A 61 12.18 3.36 10.74
N GLY A 62 11.95 4.67 10.64
CA GLY A 62 12.19 5.61 11.74
C GLY A 62 11.31 5.38 12.97
N LEU A 63 10.23 4.60 12.82
CA LEU A 63 9.30 4.18 13.88
C LEU A 63 9.47 2.69 14.22
N GLU A 64 10.60 2.09 13.86
CA GLU A 64 10.96 0.71 14.21
C GLU A 64 10.02 -0.38 13.64
N TRP A 65 9.34 -0.10 12.53
CA TRP A 65 8.62 -1.14 11.80
C TRP A 65 9.60 -2.10 11.12
N ASN A 66 9.32 -3.39 11.23
CA ASN A 66 10.06 -4.41 10.48
C ASN A 66 9.72 -4.29 9.00
N ILE A 67 10.73 -4.43 8.13
CA ILE A 67 10.57 -4.36 6.67
C ILE A 67 10.65 -5.75 6.04
N ASP A 68 9.92 -5.95 4.94
CA ASP A 68 9.94 -7.17 4.13
C ASP A 68 9.80 -8.45 4.98
N SER A 69 8.94 -8.42 6.00
CA SER A 69 8.76 -9.49 6.98
C SER A 69 8.20 -10.75 6.31
N TYR A 70 8.85 -11.90 6.51
CA TYR A 70 8.38 -13.17 5.96
C TYR A 70 7.08 -13.61 6.63
N ILE A 71 6.21 -14.25 5.84
CA ILE A 71 4.97 -14.87 6.34
C ILE A 71 5.29 -16.24 6.96
N PHE A 72 6.25 -16.97 6.41
CA PHE A 72 6.59 -18.34 6.79
C PHE A 72 8.07 -18.47 7.16
N LYS A 73 8.36 -19.31 8.16
CA LYS A 73 9.74 -19.62 8.59
C LYS A 73 10.51 -20.52 7.62
N ASN A 74 9.78 -21.27 6.79
CA ASN A 74 10.39 -22.18 5.85
C ASN A 74 11.11 -21.39 4.74
N SER A 75 12.41 -21.65 4.56
CA SER A 75 13.28 -20.96 3.60
C SER A 75 12.87 -21.16 2.14
N GLU A 76 12.12 -22.21 1.79
CA GLU A 76 11.51 -22.39 0.47
C GLU A 76 10.56 -21.23 0.10
N TYR A 77 9.99 -20.58 1.12
CA TYR A 77 9.03 -19.48 0.99
C TYR A 77 9.67 -18.12 1.30
N SER A 78 10.99 -17.99 1.20
CA SER A 78 11.74 -16.73 1.47
C SER A 78 11.72 -15.70 0.33
N SER A 79 10.84 -15.87 -0.67
CA SER A 79 10.71 -14.88 -1.76
C SER A 79 9.80 -13.72 -1.36
N LYS A 80 9.96 -12.56 -2.02
CA LYS A 80 9.09 -11.36 -1.84
C LYS A 80 7.60 -11.62 -2.05
N ARG A 81 7.25 -12.74 -2.72
CA ARG A 81 5.85 -13.17 -2.86
C ARG A 81 5.22 -13.44 -1.49
N TRP A 82 6.01 -13.93 -0.53
CA TRP A 82 5.57 -14.36 0.80
C TRP A 82 6.07 -13.43 1.90
N THR A 83 6.29 -12.15 1.58
CA THR A 83 6.59 -11.12 2.55
C THR A 83 5.46 -10.10 2.65
N LEU A 84 5.33 -9.50 3.82
CA LEU A 84 4.55 -8.29 4.08
C LEU A 84 5.51 -7.10 4.01
N ASN A 85 5.06 -5.95 3.51
CA ASN A 85 5.99 -4.82 3.36
C ASN A 85 6.47 -4.29 4.71
N TYR A 86 5.55 -4.14 5.66
CA TYR A 86 5.87 -3.68 7.01
C TYR A 86 5.07 -4.42 8.06
N THR A 87 5.68 -4.74 9.20
CA THR A 87 4.99 -5.31 10.37
C THR A 87 5.50 -4.70 11.66
N LYS A 88 4.58 -4.49 12.61
CA LYS A 88 4.86 -4.09 13.98
C LYS A 88 3.76 -4.68 14.86
N ASP A 89 4.17 -5.44 15.86
CA ASP A 89 3.29 -6.19 16.76
C ASP A 89 2.16 -6.94 16.01
N GLU A 90 0.91 -6.54 16.19
CA GLU A 90 -0.27 -7.19 15.61
C GLU A 90 -0.65 -6.66 14.22
N VAL A 91 -0.01 -5.59 13.75
CA VAL A 91 -0.39 -4.86 12.54
C VAL A 91 0.60 -5.10 11.41
N ALA A 92 0.06 -5.37 10.22
CA ALA A 92 0.83 -5.41 8.97
C ALA A 92 0.35 -4.33 8.01
N ILE A 93 1.28 -3.64 7.34
CA ILE A 93 0.99 -2.67 6.27
C ILE A 93 1.57 -3.20 4.96
N ASN A 94 0.74 -3.27 3.91
CA ASN A 94 1.17 -3.56 2.54
C ASN A 94 0.85 -2.37 1.63
N ILE A 95 1.87 -1.88 0.93
CA ILE A 95 1.75 -0.84 -0.08
C ILE A 95 1.52 -1.52 -1.43
N ALA A 96 0.36 -1.28 -2.01
CA ALA A 96 -0.21 -2.07 -3.09
C ALA A 96 -0.50 -1.19 -4.34
N PHE A 97 0.56 -0.80 -5.02
CA PHE A 97 0.53 -0.08 -6.31
C PHE A 97 0.87 -0.99 -7.51
N ASP A 98 0.64 -2.29 -7.36
CA ASP A 98 0.91 -3.29 -8.39
C ASP A 98 -0.20 -3.36 -9.45
N HIS A 99 0.02 -4.18 -10.48
CA HIS A 99 -0.99 -4.53 -11.47
C HIS A 99 -2.25 -5.12 -10.81
N ASN A 100 -3.42 -4.87 -11.38
CA ASN A 100 -4.72 -5.26 -10.84
C ASN A 100 -4.89 -6.78 -10.61
N ILE A 101 -4.15 -7.63 -11.33
CA ILE A 101 -4.14 -9.08 -11.10
C ILE A 101 -3.56 -9.46 -9.73
N SER A 102 -2.73 -8.58 -9.14
CA SER A 102 -2.16 -8.74 -7.81
C SER A 102 -3.12 -8.39 -6.67
N ILE A 103 -4.31 -7.83 -6.96
CA ILE A 103 -5.29 -7.44 -5.93
C ILE A 103 -5.64 -8.62 -5.03
N CYS A 104 -6.01 -9.77 -5.63
CA CYS A 104 -6.33 -10.97 -4.86
C CYS A 104 -5.15 -11.41 -3.99
N TRP A 105 -3.93 -11.31 -4.53
CA TRP A 105 -2.73 -11.69 -3.81
C TRP A 105 -2.48 -10.79 -2.59
N ASN A 106 -2.61 -9.48 -2.75
CA ASN A 106 -2.41 -8.51 -1.68
C ASN A 106 -3.47 -8.66 -0.57
N LEU A 107 -4.72 -8.98 -0.94
CA LEU A 107 -5.77 -9.33 0.03
C LEU A 107 -5.45 -10.63 0.78
N LEU A 108 -5.03 -11.67 0.06
CA LEU A 108 -4.77 -12.99 0.64
C LEU A 108 -3.51 -13.04 1.50
N LYS A 109 -2.47 -12.23 1.24
CA LYS A 109 -1.26 -12.18 2.08
C LYS A 109 -1.60 -11.94 3.55
N GLY A 110 -2.46 -10.96 3.80
CA GLY A 110 -2.91 -10.63 5.16
C GLY A 110 -3.72 -11.77 5.78
N GLU A 111 -4.67 -12.32 5.05
CA GLU A 111 -5.46 -13.47 5.51
C GLU A 111 -4.56 -14.67 5.86
N ILE A 112 -3.61 -14.98 4.98
CA ILE A 112 -2.68 -16.10 5.17
C ILE A 112 -1.84 -15.84 6.42
N GLN A 113 -1.30 -14.64 6.62
CA GLN A 113 -0.51 -14.30 7.80
C GLN A 113 -1.34 -14.48 9.09
N SER A 114 -2.58 -13.99 9.10
CA SER A 114 -3.43 -13.93 10.29
C SER A 114 -4.08 -15.26 10.68
N LYS A 115 -4.03 -16.29 9.83
CA LYS A 115 -4.69 -17.58 10.06
C LYS A 115 -3.70 -18.73 10.30
N PRO A 116 -4.13 -19.76 11.07
CA PRO A 116 -3.38 -21.00 11.18
C PRO A 116 -3.09 -21.61 9.80
N ASN A 117 -1.92 -22.21 9.67
CA ASN A 117 -1.47 -22.82 8.42
C ASN A 117 -0.62 -24.06 8.74
N ILE A 118 -0.52 -24.98 7.77
CA ILE A 118 0.37 -26.15 7.88
C ILE A 118 1.85 -25.73 7.96
N LEU A 119 2.20 -24.62 7.30
CA LEU A 119 3.52 -24.01 7.38
C LEU A 119 3.60 -23.11 8.62
N GLN A 120 4.70 -23.24 9.36
CA GLN A 120 4.98 -22.40 10.53
C GLN A 120 5.13 -20.93 10.13
N LYS A 121 4.42 -20.05 10.86
CA LYS A 121 4.46 -18.60 10.68
C LYS A 121 5.73 -17.98 11.26
N ASP A 122 6.20 -16.93 10.60
CA ASP A 122 7.35 -16.14 11.07
C ASP A 122 6.93 -14.89 11.87
N GLY A 123 5.80 -14.26 11.52
CA GLY A 123 5.20 -13.17 12.28
C GLY A 123 3.91 -13.55 13.02
N SER A 124 3.35 -12.58 13.76
CA SER A 124 2.10 -12.70 14.53
C SER A 124 0.99 -11.74 14.11
N SER A 125 1.19 -10.92 13.08
CA SER A 125 0.22 -9.90 12.68
C SER A 125 -1.15 -10.49 12.31
N ASN A 126 -2.21 -9.97 12.90
CA ASN A 126 -3.58 -10.46 12.75
C ASN A 126 -4.52 -9.41 12.13
N ILE A 127 -4.06 -8.16 12.02
CA ILE A 127 -4.78 -7.02 11.43
C ILE A 127 -3.96 -6.46 10.28
N ASN A 128 -4.61 -6.22 9.15
CA ASN A 128 -3.92 -5.84 7.92
C ASN A 128 -4.38 -4.47 7.43
N ILE A 129 -3.45 -3.64 7.01
CA ILE A 129 -3.70 -2.36 6.34
C ILE A 129 -3.16 -2.47 4.92
N LEU A 130 -4.00 -2.15 3.94
CA LEU A 130 -3.64 -2.09 2.53
C LEU A 130 -3.69 -0.63 2.08
N LEU A 131 -2.52 -0.07 1.73
CA LEU A 131 -2.41 1.26 1.16
C LEU A 131 -2.31 1.16 -0.37
N THR A 132 -3.25 1.77 -1.07
CA THR A 132 -3.32 1.83 -2.54
C THR A 132 -3.71 3.24 -3.00
N ALA A 133 -4.16 3.40 -4.24
CA ALA A 133 -4.58 4.67 -4.82
C ALA A 133 -5.99 4.57 -5.44
N THR A 134 -6.73 5.67 -5.43
CA THR A 134 -7.98 5.77 -6.19
C THR A 134 -7.69 5.81 -7.69
N SER A 135 -8.69 5.50 -8.50
CA SER A 135 -8.59 5.58 -9.96
C SER A 135 -8.20 7.00 -10.45
N ASN A 136 -8.61 8.04 -9.71
CA ASN A 136 -8.22 9.42 -10.01
C ASN A 136 -6.74 9.65 -9.75
N PHE A 137 -6.23 9.23 -8.58
CA PHE A 137 -4.82 9.34 -8.26
C PHE A 137 -3.94 8.52 -9.21
N ILE A 138 -4.37 7.33 -9.62
CA ILE A 138 -3.66 6.51 -10.63
C ILE A 138 -3.55 7.27 -11.95
N ARG A 139 -4.65 7.85 -12.44
CA ARG A 139 -4.68 8.62 -13.69
C ARG A 139 -3.77 9.85 -13.64
N GLU A 140 -3.72 10.53 -12.49
CA GLU A 140 -2.95 11.75 -12.32
C GLU A 140 -1.50 11.50 -11.90
N GLY A 141 -1.20 10.34 -11.32
CA GLY A 141 0.12 10.02 -10.75
C GLY A 141 1.07 9.30 -11.71
N GLY A 142 0.75 9.23 -13.00
CA GLY A 142 1.61 8.64 -14.03
C GLY A 142 1.75 7.11 -13.92
N PHE A 143 0.81 6.46 -13.24
CA PHE A 143 0.77 5.00 -13.09
C PHE A 143 0.42 4.31 -14.41
N ASP A 144 0.73 3.02 -14.51
CA ASP A 144 0.27 2.21 -15.64
C ASP A 144 -1.25 1.98 -15.55
N ASN A 145 -1.93 1.94 -16.71
CA ASN A 145 -3.39 1.76 -16.78
C ASN A 145 -3.88 0.43 -16.18
N ALA A 146 -3.00 -0.56 -16.01
CA ALA A 146 -3.32 -1.83 -15.40
C ALA A 146 -3.08 -1.86 -13.89
N THR A 147 -2.68 -0.75 -13.27
CA THR A 147 -2.50 -0.64 -11.80
C THR A 147 -3.84 -0.85 -11.09
N GLY A 148 -3.85 -1.69 -10.05
CA GLY A 148 -5.05 -1.95 -9.26
C GLY A 148 -5.47 -0.74 -8.43
N SER A 149 -6.71 -0.29 -8.61
CA SER A 149 -7.30 0.85 -7.91
C SER A 149 -8.05 0.46 -6.64
N PHE A 150 -8.20 1.41 -5.72
CA PHE A 150 -9.07 1.30 -4.54
C PHE A 150 -10.49 0.83 -4.90
N GLU A 151 -11.04 1.34 -6.01
CA GLU A 151 -12.36 0.94 -6.49
C GLU A 151 -12.38 -0.52 -6.96
N GLU A 152 -11.32 -0.99 -7.61
CA GLU A 152 -11.19 -2.41 -7.96
C GLU A 152 -11.06 -3.27 -6.71
N TYR A 153 -10.20 -2.95 -5.74
CA TYR A 153 -10.13 -3.68 -4.46
C TYR A 153 -11.53 -3.86 -3.84
N LYS A 154 -12.34 -2.79 -3.82
CA LYS A 154 -13.73 -2.84 -3.36
C LYS A 154 -14.62 -3.81 -4.13
N LYS A 155 -14.41 -3.99 -5.43
CA LYS A 155 -15.16 -4.96 -6.26
C LYS A 155 -14.73 -6.40 -6.00
N TYR A 156 -13.47 -6.64 -5.63
CA TYR A 156 -12.95 -7.97 -5.30
C TYR A 156 -13.36 -8.45 -3.90
N LEU A 157 -13.66 -7.55 -2.97
CA LEU A 157 -14.02 -7.92 -1.60
C LEU A 157 -15.31 -8.78 -1.49
N PRO A 158 -16.46 -8.44 -2.12
CA PRO A 158 -17.66 -9.25 -2.03
C PRO A 158 -17.49 -10.72 -2.47
N PRO A 159 -16.91 -11.05 -3.64
CA PRO A 159 -16.72 -12.44 -4.03
C PRO A 159 -15.69 -13.18 -3.17
N LEU A 160 -14.79 -12.45 -2.48
CA LEU A 160 -13.77 -13.03 -1.59
C LEU A 160 -14.19 -13.09 -0.12
N SER A 161 -15.42 -12.68 0.22
CA SER A 161 -15.85 -12.51 1.62
C SER A 161 -15.77 -13.78 2.46
N ASN A 162 -15.98 -14.95 1.86
CA ASN A 162 -15.88 -16.24 2.55
C ASN A 162 -14.42 -16.63 2.87
N PHE A 163 -13.46 -16.06 2.14
CA PHE A 163 -12.04 -16.34 2.31
C PHE A 163 -11.37 -15.29 3.20
N ILE A 164 -11.83 -14.04 3.18
CA ILE A 164 -11.23 -12.92 3.92
C ILE A 164 -11.98 -12.71 5.24
N ASN A 165 -11.43 -13.26 6.32
CA ASN A 165 -12.03 -13.19 7.66
C ASN A 165 -11.19 -12.32 8.63
N SER A 166 -9.95 -12.01 8.27
CA SER A 166 -9.10 -11.08 9.02
C SER A 166 -9.61 -9.63 8.90
N PRO A 167 -9.41 -8.78 9.92
CA PRO A 167 -9.59 -7.34 9.80
C PRO A 167 -8.67 -6.75 8.73
N ILE A 168 -9.26 -6.06 7.75
CA ILE A 168 -8.51 -5.33 6.72
C ILE A 168 -8.97 -3.87 6.67
N LEU A 169 -8.05 -2.93 6.83
CA LEU A 169 -8.30 -1.52 6.52
C LEU A 169 -7.71 -1.20 5.15
N LEU A 170 -8.58 -0.92 4.18
CA LEU A 170 -8.16 -0.49 2.86
C LEU A 170 -8.12 1.04 2.82
N ILE A 171 -6.97 1.60 2.47
CA ILE A 171 -6.72 3.04 2.35
C ILE A 171 -6.37 3.34 0.89
N GLY A 172 -7.06 4.27 0.26
CA GLY A 172 -6.75 4.76 -1.08
C GLY A 172 -6.30 6.22 -1.01
N LEU A 173 -5.06 6.51 -1.41
CA LEU A 173 -4.63 7.89 -1.67
C LEU A 173 -5.53 8.48 -2.76
N ASP A 174 -6.15 9.62 -2.47
CA ASP A 174 -7.09 10.27 -3.38
C ASP A 174 -6.40 11.33 -4.23
N LYS A 175 -7.12 11.91 -5.20
CA LYS A 175 -6.66 12.84 -6.24
C LYS A 175 -5.61 13.86 -5.79
N LEU A 176 -4.81 14.32 -6.75
CA LEU A 176 -3.90 15.44 -6.56
C LEU A 176 -4.66 16.74 -6.87
N ASP A 177 -4.43 17.79 -6.11
CA ASP A 177 -5.10 19.08 -6.32
C ASP A 177 -4.20 20.10 -7.01
N THR A 178 -2.88 20.02 -6.84
CA THR A 178 -1.95 21.05 -7.33
C THR A 178 -1.20 20.66 -8.60
N PHE A 179 -1.09 19.36 -8.90
CA PHE A 179 -0.35 18.88 -10.06
C PHE A 179 -0.85 17.54 -10.60
N TYR A 180 -0.32 17.13 -11.75
CA TYR A 180 -0.37 15.76 -12.24
C TYR A 180 0.93 15.39 -12.95
N ILE A 181 1.16 14.10 -13.15
CA ILE A 181 2.30 13.55 -13.87
C ILE A 181 1.89 13.22 -15.30
N GLN A 182 2.48 13.93 -16.26
CA GLN A 182 2.36 13.63 -17.68
C GLN A 182 3.49 12.71 -18.12
N THR A 183 3.16 11.54 -18.67
CA THR A 183 4.16 10.67 -19.30
C THR A 183 4.56 11.22 -20.66
N ILE A 184 5.85 11.52 -20.83
CA ILE A 184 6.44 11.98 -22.09
C ILE A 184 7.53 11.01 -22.57
N LYS A 185 7.79 10.98 -23.87
CA LYS A 185 8.94 10.26 -24.44
C LYS A 185 10.13 11.22 -24.50
N SER A 186 11.24 10.84 -23.87
CA SER A 186 12.52 11.54 -23.94
C SER A 186 13.63 10.53 -24.22
N ASN A 187 14.43 10.77 -25.26
CA ASN A 187 15.52 9.86 -25.69
C ASN A 187 15.08 8.38 -25.82
N GLY A 188 13.88 8.15 -26.38
CA GLY A 188 13.32 6.81 -26.56
C GLY A 188 12.76 6.14 -25.30
N LYS A 189 12.91 6.76 -24.12
CA LYS A 189 12.37 6.26 -22.84
C LYS A 189 11.14 7.06 -22.44
N LYS A 190 10.18 6.40 -21.77
CA LYS A 190 9.08 7.10 -21.10
C LYS A 190 9.60 7.67 -19.78
N ILE A 191 9.30 8.93 -19.51
CA ILE A 191 9.58 9.61 -18.23
C ILE A 191 8.32 10.36 -17.79
N GLY A 192 8.12 10.54 -16.49
CA GLY A 192 7.01 11.33 -15.97
C GLY A 192 7.46 12.77 -15.69
N LYS A 193 6.70 13.74 -16.21
CA LYS A 193 6.92 15.17 -16.01
C LYS A 193 5.82 15.75 -15.13
N VAL A 194 6.19 16.49 -14.09
CA VAL A 194 5.24 17.23 -13.25
C VAL A 194 4.65 18.39 -14.04
N ILE A 195 3.32 18.49 -14.08
CA ILE A 195 2.56 19.58 -14.68
C ILE A 195 1.64 20.17 -13.62
N GLY A 196 1.70 21.48 -13.40
CA GLY A 196 0.80 22.18 -12.47
C GLY A 196 -0.62 22.26 -12.99
N LYS A 197 -1.61 22.27 -12.08
CA LYS A 197 -3.03 22.49 -12.37
C LYS A 197 -3.41 23.96 -12.31
#